data_AF-A0A3D9XSX1-F1
#
_entry.id   AF-A0A3D9XSX1-F1
#
_cell.length_a   1.000
_cell.length_b   1.000
_cell.length_c   1.000
_cell.angle_alpha   90.00
_cell.angle_beta   90.00
_cell.angle_gamma   90.00
#
_symmetry.space_group_name_H-M   'P 1'
#
loop_
_entity.id
_entity.type
_entity.pdbx_description
1 polymer ?
#
loop_
_entity_poly.entity_id
_entity_poly.type
_entity_poly.pdbx_seq_one_letter_code
_entity_poly.pdbx_strand_id
1 'polypeptide(L)'
;MPRYAEWRSRSAYDYIDTLTPAELAWEFLRRNETYREEYFRLSAAGQLETEAGRALAARWGLCFPRRPEPPGTKAAGDLVACR
;
A
#
# COMPACT_ATOMS: atom_id res chain seq x y z
N MET A 1 14.70 8.59 5.06
CA MET A 1 15.65 7.50 4.80
C MET A 1 17.04 8.07 4.65
N PRO A 2 18.05 7.43 5.24
CA PRO A 2 19.44 7.85 5.16
C PRO A 2 19.87 8.03 3.70
N ARG A 3 20.65 9.06 3.43
CA ARG A 3 21.40 9.13 2.17
C ARG A 3 22.60 8.19 2.25
N TYR A 4 23.15 7.78 1.10
CA TYR A 4 24.27 6.81 1.04
C TYR A 4 25.49 7.22 1.89
N ALA A 5 25.70 8.51 2.15
CA ALA A 5 26.77 9.02 3.00
C ALA A 5 26.51 8.86 4.52
N GLU A 6 25.28 8.62 4.94
CA GLU A 6 24.83 8.68 6.34
C GLU A 6 24.55 7.31 6.95
N TRP A 7 24.85 6.21 6.25
CA TRP A 7 24.46 4.87 6.67
C TRP A 7 25.07 4.40 8.01
N ARG A 8 26.15 5.05 8.48
CA ARG A 8 26.72 4.82 9.83
C ARG A 8 26.23 5.80 10.89
N SER A 9 25.47 6.83 10.51
CA SER A 9 24.89 7.77 11.46
C SER A 9 23.66 7.14 12.09
N ARG A 10 23.69 6.95 13.41
CA ARG A 10 22.54 6.40 14.15
C ARG A 10 21.30 7.27 13.99
N SER A 11 21.47 8.60 14.03
CA SER A 11 20.36 9.54 13.90
C SER A 11 19.67 9.50 12.53
N ALA A 12 20.32 8.93 11.50
CA ALA A 12 19.70 8.76 10.19
C ALA A 12 18.58 7.71 10.21
N TYR A 13 18.53 6.86 11.24
CA TYR A 13 17.54 5.81 11.44
C TYR A 13 16.46 6.15 12.47
N ASP A 14 16.57 7.27 13.20
CA ASP A 14 15.58 7.68 14.22
C ASP A 14 14.15 7.69 13.65
N TYR A 15 13.98 8.05 12.38
CA TYR A 15 12.69 7.95 11.68
C TYR A 15 12.13 6.53 11.67
N ILE A 16 12.95 5.52 11.36
CA ILE A 16 12.51 4.11 11.27
C ILE A 16 12.03 3.61 12.64
N ASP A 17 12.72 4.00 13.71
CA ASP A 17 12.39 3.60 15.07
C ASP A 17 11.02 4.15 15.53
N THR A 18 10.51 5.19 14.88
CA THR A 18 9.17 5.75 15.16
C THR A 18 8.03 5.10 14.39
N LEU A 19 8.33 4.25 13.39
CA LEU A 19 7.31 3.67 12.52
C LEU A 19 6.62 2.47 13.17
N THR A 20 5.31 2.40 12.99
CA THR A 20 4.55 1.17 13.20
C THR A 20 4.96 0.11 12.17
N PRO A 21 4.68 -1.18 12.43
CA PRO A 21 4.94 -2.24 11.44
C PRO A 21 4.26 -1.98 10.08
N ALA A 22 3.06 -1.38 10.09
CA ALA A 22 2.34 -1.04 8.86
C ALA A 22 3.03 0.09 8.08
N GLU A 23 3.48 1.14 8.77
CA GLU A 23 4.22 2.24 8.13
C GLU A 23 5.58 1.79 7.61
N LEU A 24 6.27 0.91 8.36
CA LEU A 24 7.52 0.30 7.90
C LEU A 24 7.30 -0.54 6.64
N ALA A 25 6.27 -1.39 6.61
CA ALA A 25 5.91 -2.16 5.41
C ALA A 25 5.61 -1.24 4.21
N TRP A 26 4.93 -0.12 4.44
CA TRP A 26 4.70 0.89 3.41
C TRP A 26 5.99 1.52 2.88
N GLU A 27 7.01 1.75 3.73
CA GLU A 27 8.32 2.24 3.27
C GLU A 27 9.00 1.27 2.29
N PHE A 28 8.85 -0.04 2.49
CA PHE A 28 9.35 -1.03 1.52
C PHE A 28 8.57 -0.97 0.21
N LEU A 29 7.24 -0.92 0.30
CA LEU A 29 6.37 -0.95 -0.87
C LEU A 29 6.59 0.27 -1.78
N ARG A 30 6.63 1.47 -1.20
CA ARG A 30 6.84 2.72 -1.96
C ARG A 30 8.22 2.81 -2.62
N ARG A 31 9.19 1.97 -2.22
CA ARG A 31 10.54 1.90 -2.81
C ARG A 31 10.70 0.80 -3.84
N ASN A 32 9.78 -0.15 -3.89
CA ASN A 32 9.79 -1.20 -4.90
C ASN A 32 9.46 -0.61 -6.28
N GLU A 33 10.38 -0.78 -7.24
CA GLU A 33 10.25 -0.21 -8.59
C GLU A 33 9.05 -0.81 -9.34
N THR A 34 8.86 -2.13 -9.25
CA THR A 34 7.74 -2.83 -9.87
C THR A 34 6.39 -2.36 -9.31
N TYR A 35 6.29 -2.16 -7.99
CA TYR A 35 5.08 -1.59 -7.39
C TYR A 35 4.80 -0.20 -7.92
N ARG A 36 5.83 0.67 -7.93
CA ARG A 36 5.70 2.06 -8.39
C ARG A 36 5.24 2.13 -9.84
N GLU A 37 5.88 1.38 -10.73
CA GLU A 37 5.54 1.37 -12.16
C GLU A 37 4.10 0.95 -12.39
N GLU A 38 3.64 -0.10 -11.72
CA GLU A 38 2.26 -0.56 -11.86
C GLU A 38 1.25 0.39 -11.23
N TYR A 39 1.55 0.92 -10.04
CA TYR A 39 0.71 1.91 -9.38
C TYR A 39 0.57 3.16 -10.25
N PHE A 40 1.67 3.70 -10.79
CA PHE A 40 1.62 4.88 -11.66
C PHE A 40 0.88 4.60 -12.96
N ARG A 41 1.05 3.42 -13.56
CA ARG A 41 0.32 3.00 -14.76
C ARG A 41 -1.19 2.98 -14.52
N LEU A 42 -1.64 2.35 -13.44
CA LEU A 42 -3.06 2.28 -13.11
C LEU A 42 -3.62 3.63 -12.64
N SER A 43 -2.84 4.41 -11.89
CA SER A 43 -3.22 5.76 -11.46
C SER A 43 -3.40 6.69 -12.65
N ALA A 44 -2.48 6.68 -13.61
CA ALA A 44 -2.56 7.49 -14.82
C ALA A 44 -3.75 7.10 -15.70
N ALA A 45 -4.14 5.81 -15.70
CA ALA A 45 -5.31 5.32 -16.40
C ALA A 45 -6.64 5.53 -15.62
N GLY A 46 -6.61 6.05 -14.39
CA GLY A 46 -7.80 6.17 -13.53
C GLY A 46 -8.38 4.81 -13.10
N GLN A 47 -7.57 3.75 -13.09
CA GLN A 47 -7.99 2.36 -12.91
C GLN A 47 -7.79 1.82 -11.48
N LEU A 48 -7.39 2.65 -10.53
CA LEU A 48 -7.14 2.22 -9.14
C LEU A 48 -8.40 1.65 -8.45
N GLU A 49 -9.58 2.12 -8.79
CA GLU A 49 -10.86 1.64 -8.23
C GLU A 49 -11.47 0.46 -9.02
N THR A 50 -10.80 0.05 -10.11
CA THR A 50 -11.26 -1.05 -10.97
C THR A 50 -10.74 -2.40 -10.49
N GLU A 51 -11.12 -3.48 -11.17
CA GLU A 51 -10.60 -4.82 -10.90
C GLU A 51 -9.06 -4.87 -11.03
N ALA A 52 -8.47 -4.05 -11.91
CA ALA A 52 -7.02 -3.97 -12.04
C ALA A 52 -6.35 -3.40 -10.78
N GLY A 53 -6.97 -2.39 -10.15
CA GLY A 53 -6.49 -1.85 -8.88
C GLY A 53 -6.66 -2.83 -7.72
N ARG A 54 -7.76 -3.60 -7.69
CA ARG A 54 -7.95 -4.70 -6.73
C ARG A 54 -6.92 -5.81 -6.90
N ALA A 55 -6.63 -6.21 -8.14
CA ALA A 55 -5.61 -7.20 -8.45
C ALA A 55 -4.21 -6.72 -8.03
N LEU A 56 -3.88 -5.43 -8.27
CA LEU A 56 -2.66 -4.81 -7.75
C LEU A 56 -2.63 -4.93 -6.22
N ALA A 57 -3.70 -4.54 -5.54
CA ALA A 57 -3.78 -4.56 -4.09
C ALA A 57 -3.54 -5.96 -3.52
N ALA A 58 -4.26 -6.96 -4.03
CA ALA A 58 -4.16 -8.35 -3.60
C ALA A 58 -2.74 -8.90 -3.80
N ARG A 59 -2.10 -8.58 -4.93
CA ARG A 59 -0.74 -9.03 -5.23
C ARG A 59 0.30 -8.45 -4.27
N TRP A 60 0.08 -7.22 -3.78
CA TRP A 60 0.98 -6.54 -2.84
C TRP A 60 0.52 -6.62 -1.38
N GLY A 61 -0.53 -7.37 -1.07
CA GLY A 61 -1.10 -7.50 0.28
C GLY A 61 -1.73 -6.20 0.83
N LEU A 62 -2.10 -5.27 -0.05
CA LEU A 62 -2.76 -4.02 0.34
C LEU A 62 -4.26 -4.23 0.54
N CYS A 63 -4.76 -3.73 1.67
CA CYS A 63 -6.19 -3.61 1.91
C CYS A 63 -6.61 -2.18 1.57
N PHE A 64 -7.20 -1.96 0.39
CA PHE A 64 -7.93 -0.71 0.17
C PHE A 64 -9.30 -0.87 0.85
N PRO A 65 -9.62 -0.05 1.86
CA PRO A 65 -10.97 -0.05 2.39
C PRO A 65 -11.91 0.27 1.23
N ARG A 66 -12.75 -0.70 0.87
CA ARG A 66 -13.81 -0.48 -0.11
C ARG A 66 -14.58 0.75 0.36
N ARG A 67 -14.91 1.69 -0.56
CA ARG A 67 -15.85 2.78 -0.23
C ARG A 67 -17.07 2.12 0.43
N PRO A 68 -17.42 2.49 1.68
CA PRO A 68 -18.57 1.92 2.34
C PRO A 68 -19.77 2.15 1.43
N GLU A 69 -20.45 1.07 1.03
CA GLU A 69 -21.72 1.22 0.34
C GLU A 69 -22.71 1.85 1.33
N PRO A 70 -23.55 2.80 0.88
CA PRO A 70 -24.61 3.30 1.73
C PRO A 70 -25.45 2.12 2.24
N PRO A 71 -25.79 2.07 3.54
CA PRO A 71 -26.55 0.97 4.09
C PRO A 71 -27.92 0.88 3.40
N GLY A 72 -28.12 -0.12 2.54
CA GLY A 72 -29.38 -0.29 1.82
C GLY A 72 -29.38 -1.29 0.67
N THR A 73 -28.25 -1.55 0.01
CA THR A 73 -28.16 -2.60 -1.01
C THR A 73 -27.67 -3.89 -0.38
N LYS A 74 -28.57 -4.84 -0.19
CA LYS A 74 -28.19 -6.21 0.18
C LYS A 74 -27.40 -6.84 -0.97
N ALA A 75 -26.09 -6.89 -0.85
CA ALA A 75 -25.29 -7.93 -1.47
C ALA A 75 -24.71 -8.79 -0.36
N ALA A 76 -25.22 -10.02 -0.25
CA ALA A 76 -24.53 -11.07 0.48
C ALA A 76 -23.13 -11.22 -0.12
N GLY A 77 -22.09 -11.19 0.71
CA GLY A 77 -20.73 -11.37 0.21
C GLY A 77 -19.67 -10.97 1.22
N ASP A 78 -19.31 -11.94 2.05
CA ASP A 78 -17.99 -12.19 2.61
C ASP A 78 -17.14 -11.00 3.06
N LEU A 79 -17.07 -10.86 4.38
CA LEU A 79 -15.91 -10.31 5.05
C LEU A 79 -14.67 -11.05 4.51
N VAL A 80 -13.89 -10.39 3.64
CA VAL A 80 -12.58 -10.89 3.23
C VAL A 80 -11.70 -10.83 4.48
N ALA A 81 -11.66 -11.96 5.18
CA ALA A 81 -10.68 -12.22 6.21
C ALA A 81 -9.30 -12.15 5.55
N CYS A 82 -8.49 -11.20 6.01
CA CYS A 82 -7.06 -11.21 5.74
C CYS A 82 -6.48 -12.45 6.42
N ARG A 83 -5.91 -13.37 5.62
CA ARG A 83 -5.06 -14.45 6.13
C ARG A 83 -3.64 -13.90 6.31
#